data_AF-A0A961RCT2-F1
#
_entry.id   AF-A0A961RCT2-F1
#
_cell.length_a   1.000
_cell.length_b   1.000
_cell.length_c   1.000
_cell.angle_alpha   90.00
_cell.angle_beta   90.00
_cell.angle_gamma   90.00
#
_symmetry.space_group_name_H-M   'P 1'
#
loop_
_entity.id
_entity.type
_entity.pdbx_description
1 polymer ?
#
loop_
_entity_poly.entity_id
_entity_poly.type
_entity_poly.pdbx_seq_one_letter_code
_entity_poly.pdbx_strand_id
1 'polypeptide(L)'
;MTYRTGDHVKHIPSGEEWVVAWCDGDDLAWCGWPDGMARTSDCRLVKRASDDEHMRAVFEVSKSDGPRGAKVRRMYPEVAARAAKEGE
;
A
#
# COMPACT_ATOMS: atom_id res chain seq x y z
N MET A 1 8.52 6.23 -9.95
CA MET A 1 7.62 5.39 -9.13
C MET A 1 8.48 4.43 -8.34
N THR A 2 8.74 4.69 -7.06
CA THR A 2 9.81 3.99 -6.31
C THR A 2 9.31 2.71 -5.62
N TYR A 3 8.06 2.73 -5.13
CA TYR A 3 7.43 1.65 -4.36
C TYR A 3 6.08 1.22 -4.95
N ARG A 4 5.72 -0.05 -4.74
CA ARG A 4 4.44 -0.65 -5.11
C ARG A 4 3.67 -1.04 -3.85
N THR A 5 2.35 -1.11 -3.93
CA THR A 5 1.52 -1.71 -2.87
C THR A 5 2.00 -3.14 -2.59
N GLY A 6 2.19 -3.49 -1.31
CA GLY A 6 2.75 -4.77 -0.89
C GLY A 6 4.28 -4.82 -0.76
N ASP A 7 5.01 -3.80 -1.23
CA ASP A 7 6.46 -3.70 -0.94
C ASP A 7 6.68 -3.61 0.57
N HIS A 8 7.78 -4.17 1.07
CA HIS A 8 8.23 -3.95 2.43
C HIS A 8 9.29 -2.87 2.43
N VAL A 9 9.11 -1.86 3.27
CA VAL A 9 10.04 -0.74 3.44
C VAL A 9 10.44 -0.59 4.89
N LYS A 10 11.66 -0.13 5.12
CA LYS A 10 12.12 0.32 6.42
C LYS A 10 12.00 1.84 6.49
N HIS A 11 11.23 2.34 7.43
CA HIS A 11 11.17 3.76 7.73
C HIS A 11 12.42 4.14 8.54
N ILE A 12 13.26 4.99 7.97
CA ILE A 12 14.57 5.33 8.52
C ILE A 12 14.46 6.11 9.84
N PRO A 13 13.59 7.12 9.99
CA PRO A 13 13.49 7.87 11.25
C PRO A 13 13.02 7.03 12.44
N SER A 14 12.03 6.15 12.25
CA SER A 14 11.52 5.30 13.35
C SER A 14 12.25 3.97 13.48
N GLY A 15 12.92 3.50 12.43
CA GLY A 15 13.57 2.20 12.36
C GLY A 15 12.60 1.03 12.11
N GLU A 16 11.31 1.29 11.98
CA GLU A 16 10.27 0.28 11.79
C GLU A 16 10.22 -0.25 10.36
N GLU A 17 9.71 -1.46 10.20
CA GLU A 17 9.43 -2.06 8.90
C GLU A 17 7.93 -2.10 8.64
N TRP A 18 7.54 -1.67 7.45
CA TRP A 18 6.17 -1.47 7.04
C TRP A 18 5.90 -2.14 5.71
N VAL A 19 4.66 -2.62 5.54
CA VAL A 19 4.14 -3.02 4.23
C VAL A 19 3.48 -1.81 3.59
N VAL A 20 3.78 -1.51 2.32
CA VAL A 20 3.24 -0.34 1.63
C VAL A 20 1.78 -0.57 1.24
N ALA A 21 0.89 0.31 1.68
CA ALA A 21 -0.52 0.32 1.27
C ALA A 21 -0.68 0.98 -0.10
N TRP A 22 -0.04 2.13 -0.32
CA TRP A 22 0.05 2.80 -1.61
C TRP A 22 1.24 3.77 -1.62
N CYS A 23 1.70 4.13 -2.81
CA CYS A 23 2.71 5.14 -3.02
C CYS A 23 2.29 6.02 -4.21
N ASP A 24 2.23 7.33 -3.99
CA ASP A 24 1.82 8.33 -4.97
C ASP A 24 2.79 9.51 -4.92
N GLY A 25 3.62 9.65 -5.96
CA GLY A 25 4.71 10.63 -5.94
C GLY A 25 5.68 10.39 -4.78
N ASP A 26 5.83 11.40 -3.93
CA ASP A 26 6.70 11.39 -2.75
C ASP A 26 5.99 10.91 -1.47
N ASP A 27 4.70 10.62 -1.52
CA ASP A 27 3.92 10.18 -0.37
C ASP A 27 3.71 8.66 -0.40
N LEU A 28 3.87 8.05 0.78
CA LEU A 28 3.72 6.63 1.01
C LEU A 28 2.86 6.40 2.25
N ALA A 29 1.86 5.51 2.14
CA ALA A 29 1.14 5.00 3.30
C ALA A 29 1.51 3.53 3.53
N TRP A 30 1.51 3.10 4.80
CA TRP A 30 1.74 1.70 5.18
C TRP A 30 0.44 0.94 5.47
N CYS A 31 0.51 -0.37 5.64
CA CYS A 31 -0.53 -1.20 6.23
C CYS A 31 -0.27 -1.35 7.74
N GLY A 32 -1.31 -1.25 8.58
CA GLY A 32 -1.20 -1.37 10.03
C GLY A 32 -1.83 -0.21 10.80
N TRP A 33 -1.83 -0.28 12.13
CA TRP A 33 -2.34 0.76 13.01
C TRP A 33 -1.21 1.33 13.88
N PRO A 34 -1.13 2.66 14.11
CA PRO A 34 -2.03 3.70 13.58
C PRO A 34 -1.90 3.87 12.07
N ASP A 35 -2.93 4.45 11.45
CA ASP A 35 -2.83 4.87 10.05
C ASP A 35 -1.97 6.13 9.91
N GLY A 36 -1.34 6.27 8.75
CA GLY A 36 -0.55 7.46 8.46
C GLY A 36 0.17 7.39 7.12
N MET A 37 0.97 8.43 6.90
CA MET A 37 1.78 8.63 5.70
C MET A 37 3.19 9.06 6.09
N ALA A 38 4.16 8.70 5.24
CA ALA A 38 5.55 9.10 5.34
C ALA A 38 6.06 9.51 3.95
N ARG A 39 7.17 10.26 3.92
CA ARG A 39 7.83 10.58 2.66
C ARG A 39 8.59 9.37 2.14
N THR A 40 8.58 9.15 0.84
CA THR A 40 9.36 8.08 0.21
C THR A 40 10.86 8.21 0.45
N SER A 41 11.35 9.44 0.68
CA SER A 41 12.74 9.74 1.06
C SER A 41 13.13 9.21 2.44
N ASP A 42 12.15 9.05 3.32
CA ASP A 42 12.35 8.51 4.68
C ASP A 42 12.23 6.98 4.70
N CYS A 43 11.99 6.34 3.56
CA CYS A 43 11.79 4.91 3.43
C CYS A 43 12.90 4.29 2.57
N ARG A 44 13.29 3.07 2.93
CA ARG A 44 14.19 2.22 2.13
C ARG A 44 13.52 0.90 1.81
N LEU A 45 13.59 0.47 0.56
CA LEU A 45 13.10 -0.85 0.16
C LEU A 45 13.85 -1.96 0.90
N VAL A 46 13.09 -2.86 1.53
CA VAL A 46 13.59 -4.09 2.16
C VAL A 46 13.28 -5.29 1.27
N LYS A 47 12.02 -5.44 0.86
CA LYS A 47 11.58 -6.51 -0.03
C LYS A 47 10.64 -5.94 -1.08
N ARG A 48 10.92 -6.24 -2.35
CA ARG A 48 10.01 -5.93 -3.45
C ARG A 48 8.93 -6.99 -3.53
N ALA A 49 7.67 -6.57 -3.62
CA ALA A 49 6.56 -7.47 -3.93
C ALA A 49 6.72 -8.00 -5.36
N SER A 50 6.53 -9.32 -5.52
CA SER A 50 6.22 -9.90 -6.82
C SER A 50 4.89 -9.36 -7.35
N ASP A 51 4.61 -9.56 -8.64
CA ASP A 51 3.36 -9.07 -9.23
C ASP A 51 2.12 -9.72 -8.59
N ASP A 52 2.21 -11.00 -8.21
CA ASP A 52 1.14 -11.70 -7.49
C ASP A 52 0.96 -11.18 -6.05
N GLU A 53 2.05 -10.96 -5.31
CA GLU A 53 2.00 -10.32 -3.98
C GLU A 53 1.43 -8.90 -4.06
N HIS A 54 1.83 -8.13 -5.07
CA HIS A 54 1.33 -6.78 -5.31
C HIS A 54 -0.18 -6.79 -5.55
N MET A 55 -0.67 -7.66 -6.44
CA MET A 55 -2.09 -7.75 -6.76
C MET A 55 -2.93 -8.20 -5.55
N ARG A 56 -2.42 -9.16 -4.77
CA ARG A 56 -3.06 -9.56 -3.51
C ARG A 56 -3.11 -8.40 -2.50
N ALA A 57 -2.02 -7.67 -2.35
CA ALA A 57 -1.98 -6.53 -1.45
C ALA A 57 -2.93 -5.40 -1.89
N VAL A 58 -3.00 -5.10 -3.20
CA VAL A 58 -3.98 -4.14 -3.74
C VAL A 58 -5.40 -4.57 -3.41
N PHE A 59 -5.73 -5.84 -3.63
CA PHE A 59 -7.04 -6.39 -3.32
C PHE A 59 -7.38 -6.26 -1.83
N GLU A 60 -6.49 -6.69 -0.93
CA GLU A 60 -6.72 -6.62 0.52
C GLU A 60 -6.81 -5.18 1.05
N VAL A 61 -5.92 -4.29 0.60
CA VAL A 61 -5.97 -2.87 1.01
C VAL A 61 -7.22 -2.19 0.44
N SER A 62 -7.70 -2.58 -0.75
CA SER A 62 -8.93 -2.03 -1.32
C SER A 62 -10.16 -2.32 -0.45
N LYS A 63 -10.18 -3.43 0.28
CA LYS A 63 -11.25 -3.79 1.23
C LYS A 63 -11.22 -2.99 2.53
N SER A 64 -10.09 -2.37 2.86
CA SER A 64 -9.96 -1.59 4.10
C SER A 64 -10.85 -0.35 4.06
N ASP A 65 -11.52 -0.06 5.17
CA ASP A 65 -12.22 1.21 5.37
C ASP A 65 -11.22 2.36 5.62
N GLY A 66 -11.62 3.58 5.25
CA GLY A 66 -10.82 4.78 5.46
C GLY A 66 -9.93 5.20 4.28
N PRO A 67 -9.00 6.15 4.51
CA PRO A 67 -8.32 6.87 3.42
C PRO A 67 -7.40 5.99 2.57
N ARG A 68 -6.77 4.96 3.16
CA ARG A 68 -5.87 4.06 2.44
C ARG A 68 -6.61 3.19 1.43
N GLY A 69 -7.72 2.56 1.83
CA GLY A 69 -8.54 1.78 0.91
C GLY A 69 -9.15 2.65 -0.19
N ALA A 70 -9.67 3.83 0.16
CA ALA A 70 -10.21 4.77 -0.82
C ALA A 70 -9.16 5.20 -1.87
N LYS A 71 -7.91 5.45 -1.46
CA LYS A 71 -6.82 5.80 -2.38
C LYS A 71 -6.45 4.62 -3.29
N VAL A 72 -6.30 3.41 -2.75
CA VAL A 72 -6.00 2.20 -3.55
C VAL A 72 -7.09 1.92 -4.59
N ARG A 73 -8.37 2.06 -4.24
CA ARG A 73 -9.47 1.89 -5.22
C ARG A 73 -9.41 2.89 -6.37
N ARG A 74 -8.94 4.11 -6.12
CA ARG A 74 -8.75 5.13 -7.17
C ARG A 74 -7.55 4.81 -8.07
N MET A 75 -6.48 4.26 -7.50
CA MET A 75 -5.26 3.92 -8.24
C MET A 75 -5.42 2.64 -9.07
N TYR A 76 -6.18 1.67 -8.56
CA TYR A 76 -6.37 0.35 -9.17
C TYR A 76 -7.87 0.02 -9.32
N PRO A 77 -8.61 0.77 -10.17
CA PRO A 77 -10.07 0.65 -10.26
C PRO A 77 -10.54 -0.74 -10.72
N GLU A 78 -9.80 -1.39 -11.62
CA GLU A 78 -10.09 -2.74 -12.12
C GLU A 78 -10.04 -3.79 -11.00
N VAL A 79 -9.02 -3.70 -10.13
CA VAL A 79 -8.82 -4.63 -9.01
C VAL A 79 -9.86 -4.38 -7.91
N ALA A 80 -10.15 -3.11 -7.63
CA ALA A 80 -11.19 -2.72 -6.69
C ALA A 80 -12.59 -3.16 -7.14
N ALA A 81 -12.91 -3.05 -8.43
CA ALA A 81 -14.18 -3.51 -8.98
C ALA A 81 -14.35 -5.02 -8.82
N ARG A 82 -13.27 -5.79 -8.94
CA ARG A 82 -13.26 -7.23 -8.63
C ARG A 82 -13.44 -7.49 -7.13
N ALA A 83 -12.73 -6.76 -6.26
CA ALA A 83 -12.87 -6.89 -4.81
C ALA A 83 -14.29 -6.61 -4.31
N ALA A 84 -14.96 -5.62 -4.87
CA ALA A 84 -16.34 -5.30 -4.54
C ALA A 84 -17.33 -6.42 -4.91
N LYS A 85 -17.05 -7.20 -5.97
CA LYS A 85 -17.91 -8.32 -6.40
C LYS A 85 -17.69 -9.61 -5.61
N GLU A 86 -16.53 -9.77 -4.97
CA GLU A 86 -16.19 -10.97 -4.18
C GLU A 86 -16.49 -10.80 -2.68
N GLY A 87 -16.91 -9.60 -2.25
CA GLY A 87 -17.30 -9.29 -0.86
C GLY A 87 -18.81 -9.23 -0.61
N GLU A 88 -19.63 -9.64 -1.59
CA GLU A 88 -21.10 -9.71 -1.51
C GLU A 88 -21.60 -11.14 -1.30
#